data_AF-A0AAI8IKD9-F1
#
_entry.id   AF-A0AAI8IKD9-F1
#
_cell.length_a   1.000
_cell.length_b   1.000
_cell.length_c   1.000
_cell.angle_alpha   90.00
_cell.angle_beta   90.00
_cell.angle_gamma   90.00
#
_symmetry.space_group_name_H-M   'P 1'
#
loop_
_entity.id
_entity.type
_entity.pdbx_description
1 polymer ?
#
loop_
_entity_poly.entity_id
_entity_poly.type
_entity_poly.pdbx_seq_one_letter_code
_entity_poly.pdbx_strand_id
1 'polypeptide(L)'
;MNPTGQPGRAPASQAPTGAVEDACVPPTAGLTTDQLRGVNCVWCGEKLGLAVVDLGVRPDPQCPWARWFPRSCPPCHRPRSTGGSR
;
A
#
# COMPACT_ATOMS: atom_id res chain seq x y z
N MET A 1 8.52 29.62 46.37
CA MET A 1 8.71 28.23 46.85
C MET A 1 7.45 27.44 46.57
N ASN A 2 7.42 26.72 45.45
CA ASN A 2 6.43 25.70 45.10
C ASN A 2 7.18 24.64 44.29
N PRO A 3 7.17 23.35 44.65
CA PRO A 3 8.06 22.35 44.07
C PRO A 3 7.44 21.63 42.87
N THR A 4 8.31 21.24 41.93
CA THR A 4 8.25 20.01 41.11
C THR A 4 6.97 19.80 40.28
N GLY A 5 6.96 20.07 38.98
CA GLY A 5 7.69 19.26 37.99
C GLY A 5 6.69 18.38 37.26
N GLN A 6 6.16 18.86 36.13
CA GLN A 6 5.43 18.02 35.19
C GLN A 6 6.42 17.06 34.49
N PRO A 7 6.13 15.76 34.37
CA PRO A 7 6.68 14.97 33.29
C PRO A 7 5.63 14.87 32.19
N GLY A 8 5.79 15.74 31.20
CA GLY A 8 5.25 15.48 29.87
C GLY A 8 5.97 14.27 29.27
N ARG A 9 5.20 13.29 28.79
CA ARG A 9 5.55 12.45 27.65
C ARG A 9 4.32 11.65 27.25
N ALA A 10 3.55 12.20 26.30
CA ALA A 10 2.76 11.37 25.42
C ALA A 10 3.69 10.33 24.76
N PRO A 11 3.25 9.08 24.55
CA PRO A 11 4.02 8.14 23.75
C PRO A 11 4.27 8.80 22.38
N ALA A 12 5.54 8.84 22.00
CA ALA A 12 5.99 9.32 20.71
C ALA A 12 5.07 8.72 19.64
N SER A 13 4.32 9.58 18.94
CA SER A 13 3.83 9.28 17.61
C SER A 13 5.04 8.79 16.83
N GLN A 14 5.15 7.48 16.66
CA GLN A 14 6.09 6.90 15.73
C GLN A 14 5.63 7.37 14.36
N ALA A 15 6.21 8.48 13.92
CA ALA A 15 6.18 8.87 12.53
C ALA A 15 6.87 7.74 11.75
N PRO A 16 6.19 7.05 10.82
CA PRO A 16 6.88 6.12 9.96
C PRO A 16 7.86 6.91 9.09
N THR A 17 9.13 6.69 9.36
CA THR A 17 10.26 7.15 8.58
C THR A 17 10.15 6.62 7.15
N GLY A 18 9.91 7.52 6.20
CA GLY A 18 10.44 7.42 4.84
C GLY A 18 10.07 6.19 4.02
N ALA A 19 8.83 5.73 4.06
CA ALA A 19 8.25 5.03 2.91
C ALA A 19 7.59 6.10 2.06
N VAL A 20 8.13 6.32 0.86
CA VAL A 20 7.46 7.04 -0.23
C VAL A 20 5.98 6.69 -0.20
N GLU A 21 5.12 7.71 -0.24
CA GLU A 21 3.67 7.55 -0.17
C GLU A 21 3.21 6.29 -0.90
N ASP A 22 2.82 5.32 -0.07
CA ASP A 22 2.23 4.06 -0.43
C ASP A 22 1.12 4.34 -1.43
N ALA A 23 1.37 4.14 -2.72
CA ALA A 23 0.30 4.17 -3.71
C ALA A 23 -0.73 3.16 -3.24
N CYS A 24 -1.88 3.63 -2.75
CA CYS A 24 -2.86 2.87 -1.97
C CYS A 24 -3.33 1.60 -2.73
N VAL A 25 -2.56 0.52 -2.58
CA VAL A 25 -2.92 -0.81 -3.07
C VAL A 25 -3.88 -1.43 -2.05
N PRO A 26 -4.87 -2.22 -2.50
CA PRO A 26 -5.84 -2.79 -1.59
C PRO A 26 -5.16 -3.78 -0.64
N PRO A 27 -5.72 -3.98 0.56
CA PRO A 27 -5.23 -4.98 1.50
C PRO A 27 -5.23 -6.38 0.85
N THR A 28 -4.16 -7.15 1.04
CA THR A 28 -4.03 -8.48 0.44
C THR A 28 -5.01 -9.51 0.98
N ALA A 29 -5.53 -9.30 2.19
CA ALA A 29 -6.44 -10.23 2.88
C ALA A 29 -7.75 -10.50 2.10
N GLY A 30 -8.12 -9.64 1.14
CA GLY A 30 -9.27 -9.83 0.26
C GLY A 30 -8.93 -10.19 -1.19
N LEU A 31 -7.65 -10.37 -1.52
CA LEU A 31 -7.20 -10.62 -2.88
C LEU A 31 -7.12 -12.10 -3.18
N THR A 32 -7.44 -12.46 -4.41
CA THR A 32 -7.21 -13.82 -4.90
C THR A 32 -5.72 -14.05 -5.13
N THR A 33 -5.31 -15.32 -5.13
CA THR A 33 -3.93 -15.70 -5.47
C THR A 33 -3.47 -15.12 -6.82
N ASP A 34 -4.36 -15.02 -7.80
CA ASP A 34 -4.05 -14.46 -9.11
C ASP A 34 -3.81 -12.93 -9.05
N GLN A 35 -4.50 -12.22 -8.16
CA GLN A 35 -4.24 -10.81 -7.92
C GLN A 35 -2.90 -10.61 -7.19
N LEU A 36 -2.59 -11.45 -6.19
CA LEU A 36 -1.31 -11.41 -5.48
C LEU A 36 -0.12 -11.73 -6.38
N ARG A 37 -0.29 -12.65 -7.33
CA ARG A 37 0.72 -12.99 -8.36
C ARG A 37 0.84 -11.93 -9.46
N GLY A 38 -0.07 -10.95 -9.52
CA GLY A 38 -0.10 -9.96 -10.60
C GLY A 38 -0.52 -10.54 -11.96
N VAL A 39 -1.29 -11.64 -11.96
CA VAL A 39 -1.98 -12.18 -13.14
C VAL A 39 -3.27 -11.41 -13.39
N ASN A 40 -3.94 -11.02 -12.31
CA ASN A 40 -5.16 -10.23 -12.35
C ASN A 40 -4.94 -8.84 -11.78
N CYS A 41 -5.76 -7.89 -12.24
CA CYS A 41 -5.75 -6.53 -11.73
C CYS A 41 -6.01 -6.55 -10.23
N VAL A 42 -5.11 -5.92 -9.48
CA VAL A 42 -5.18 -5.85 -8.01
C VAL A 42 -6.49 -5.22 -7.51
N TRP A 43 -7.15 -4.40 -8.33
CA TRP A 43 -8.41 -3.73 -7.96
C TRP A 43 -9.65 -4.45 -8.48
N CYS A 44 -9.79 -4.65 -9.79
CA CYS A 44 -11.01 -5.21 -10.37
C CYS A 44 -11.00 -6.73 -10.56
N GLY A 45 -9.86 -7.40 -10.36
CA GLY A 45 -9.73 -8.85 -10.52
C GLY A 45 -9.73 -9.34 -11.98
N GLU A 46 -9.86 -8.45 -12.96
CA GLU A 46 -9.78 -8.81 -14.38
C GLU A 46 -8.41 -9.32 -14.78
N LYS A 47 -8.38 -10.25 -15.75
CA LYS A 47 -7.14 -10.84 -16.25
C LYS A 47 -6.33 -9.78 -16.97
N LEU A 48 -5.06 -9.62 -16.58
CA LEU A 48 -4.18 -8.64 -17.19
C LEU A 48 -3.67 -9.15 -18.54
N GLY A 49 -3.77 -8.27 -19.55
CA GLY A 49 -3.22 -8.49 -20.88
C GLY A 49 -1.84 -7.84 -21.04
N LEU A 50 -1.48 -7.48 -22.28
CA LEU A 50 -0.18 -6.87 -22.59
C LEU A 50 -0.01 -5.47 -21.99
N ALA A 51 -1.09 -4.70 -21.92
CA ALA A 51 -1.09 -3.38 -21.30
C ALA A 51 -1.37 -3.53 -19.80
N VAL A 52 -0.30 -3.59 -19.01
CA VAL A 52 -0.34 -3.70 -17.56
C VAL A 52 0.53 -2.61 -16.93
N VAL A 53 0.07 -2.06 -15.81
CA VAL A 53 0.82 -1.08 -15.03
C VAL A 53 1.33 -1.76 -13.77
N ASP A 54 2.65 -1.82 -13.63
CA ASP A 54 3.31 -2.29 -12.42
C ASP A 54 3.27 -1.21 -11.34
N LEU A 55 2.83 -1.58 -10.13
CA LEU A 55 2.67 -0.65 -9.00
C LEU A 55 3.85 -0.72 -8.02
N GLY A 56 4.95 -1.37 -8.46
CA GLY A 56 6.16 -1.56 -7.67
C GLY A 56 6.08 -2.74 -6.73
N VAL A 57 7.27 -3.25 -6.38
CA VAL A 57 7.46 -4.37 -5.46
C VAL A 57 7.04 -4.00 -4.05
N ARG A 58 6.29 -4.89 -3.39
CA ARG A 58 5.86 -4.70 -2.00
C ARG A 58 6.11 -5.93 -1.15
N PRO A 59 6.34 -5.76 0.16
CA PRO A 59 6.37 -6.89 1.09
C PRO A 59 4.98 -7.53 1.14
N ASP A 60 4.96 -8.86 1.17
CA ASP A 60 3.73 -9.60 1.40
C ASP A 60 3.38 -9.55 2.90
N PRO A 61 2.21 -9.02 3.29
CA PRO A 61 1.86 -8.89 4.70
C PRO A 61 1.48 -10.22 5.35
N GLN A 62 1.19 -11.27 4.59
CA GLN A 62 0.93 -12.63 5.08
C GLN A 62 2.23 -13.43 5.20
N CYS A 63 3.19 -13.16 4.32
CA CYS A 63 4.49 -13.81 4.28
C CYS A 63 5.61 -12.76 4.30
N PRO A 64 6.11 -12.34 5.47
CA PRO A 64 7.09 -11.24 5.59
C PRO A 64 8.41 -11.46 4.82
N TRP A 65 8.76 -12.71 4.53
CA TRP A 65 9.91 -13.10 3.72
C TRP A 65 9.63 -13.11 2.20
N ALA A 66 8.38 -12.95 1.80
CA ALA A 66 7.96 -12.91 0.41
C ALA A 66 7.70 -11.47 -0.05
N ARG A 67 7.82 -11.28 -1.36
CA ARG A 67 7.50 -10.03 -2.05
C ARG A 67 6.42 -10.32 -3.08
N TRP A 68 5.47 -9.41 -3.19
CA TRP A 68 4.45 -9.45 -4.23
C TRP A 68 4.59 -8.23 -5.15
N PHE A 69 4.09 -8.40 -6.36
CA PHE A 69 4.24 -7.46 -7.46
C PHE A 69 2.85 -7.02 -7.89
N PRO A 70 2.22 -6.08 -7.15
CA PRO A 70 0.89 -5.59 -7.49
C PRO A 70 0.88 -4.98 -8.88
N ARG A 71 -0.08 -5.43 -9.70
CA ARG A 71 -0.27 -4.94 -11.05
C ARG A 71 -1.70 -4.50 -11.28
N SER A 72 -1.88 -3.55 -12.19
CA SER A 72 -3.19 -3.02 -12.52
C SER A 72 -3.42 -2.87 -14.00
N CYS A 73 -4.69 -2.91 -14.40
CA CYS A 73 -5.07 -2.56 -15.75
C CYS A 73 -5.03 -1.03 -15.91
N PRO A 74 -4.72 -0.51 -17.12
CA PRO A 74 -4.70 0.93 -17.38
C PRO A 74 -5.98 1.68 -16.97
N PRO A 75 -7.20 1.11 -17.12
CA PRO A 75 -8.43 1.75 -16.65
C PRO A 75 -8.52 1.91 -15.13
N CYS A 76 -7.93 1.02 -14.33
CA CYS A 76 -7.93 1.16 -12.87
C CYS A 76 -6.78 2.05 -12.37
N HIS A 77 -5.68 2.12 -13.12
CA HIS A 77 -4.56 3.00 -12.80
C HIS A 77 -4.94 4.48 -13.00
N ARG A 78 -5.52 4.82 -14.15
CA ARG A 78 -5.85 6.20 -14.56
C ARG A 78 -6.74 7.01 -13.58
N PRO A 79 -7.85 6.48 -13.01
CA PRO A 79 -8.68 7.22 -12.06
C PRO A 79 -7.98 7.46 -10.72
N ARG A 80 -6.94 6.68 -10.41
CA ARG A 80 -6.15 6.85 -9.18
C ARG A 80 -4.93 7.75 -9.38
N SER A 81 -4.43 7.90 -10.62
CA SER A 81 -3.39 8.88 -10.95
C SER A 81 -3.84 10.33 -10.73
N THR A 82 -5.15 10.60 -10.76
CA THR A 82 -5.75 11.93 -10.51
C THR A 82 -6.25 12.13 -9.08
N GLY A 83 -6.06 11.16 -8.19
CA GLY A 83 -6.58 11.17 -6.81
C GLY A 83 -5.55 11.63 -5.77
N GLY A 84 -4.83 12.71 -6.04
CA GLY A 84 -4.07 13.43 -5.03
C GLY A 84 -4.94 14.52 -4.42
N SER A 85 -5.24 14.38 -3.13
CA SER A 85 -5.66 15.43 -2.18
C SER A 85 -6.87 16.32 -2.53
N ARG A 86 -7.97 16.14 -1.77
CA ARG A 86 -8.79 17.24 -1.28
C ARG A 86 -9.09 17.03 0.20
#